data_AF-A0AAD2JH78-F1
#
_entry.id   AF-A0AAD2JH78-F1
#
_cell.length_a   1.000
_cell.length_b   1.000
_cell.length_c   1.000
_cell.angle_alpha   90.00
_cell.angle_beta   90.00
_cell.angle_gamma   90.00
#
_symmetry.space_group_name_H-M   'P 1'
#
loop_
_entity.id
_entity.type
_entity.pdbx_description
1 polymer ?
#
loop_
_entity_poly.entity_id
_entity_poly.type
_entity_poly.pdbx_seq_one_letter_code
_entity_poly.pdbx_strand_id
1 'polypeptide(L)'
;MVARCKEGPINTYTTAKIELESDSKPQLVTLENMPRRVQFSGEHKIHEIPHIDDLSDEEIEQVWMSPDDFKDIRRECQKIIMIIEHDSSLLEGMGIELRGLEHHMVKQRKHIEGIQELLYDTVDRLMCFHDETSMDVGDMLAEMCQKISSRSEALARQIGIQDEEIAKKL
;
A
#
# COMPACT_ATOMS: atom_id res chain seq x y z
N MET A 1 -20.52 10.17 -45.05
CA MET A 1 -20.13 11.43 -44.40
C MET A 1 -19.54 11.05 -43.04
N VAL A 2 -18.21 11.00 -42.95
CA VAL A 2 -17.47 10.37 -41.83
C VAL A 2 -17.17 11.44 -40.79
N ALA A 3 -17.66 11.25 -39.57
CA ALA A 3 -17.40 12.14 -38.45
C ALA A 3 -15.95 11.99 -37.97
N ARG A 4 -15.17 13.07 -38.08
CA ARG A 4 -13.82 13.16 -37.51
C ARG A 4 -13.94 13.51 -36.03
N CYS A 5 -13.58 12.58 -35.14
CA CYS A 5 -13.30 12.93 -33.75
C CYS A 5 -12.05 13.81 -33.70
N LYS A 6 -12.18 14.98 -33.08
CA LYS A 6 -11.10 15.93 -32.86
C LYS A 6 -10.31 15.46 -31.63
N GLU A 7 -9.02 15.23 -31.81
CA GLU A 7 -8.05 15.00 -30.75
C GLU A 7 -7.98 16.24 -29.85
N GLY A 8 -8.25 16.07 -28.55
CA GLY A 8 -8.05 17.10 -27.54
C GLY A 8 -6.58 17.18 -27.12
N PRO A 9 -6.12 18.32 -26.60
CA PRO A 9 -4.71 18.51 -26.25
C PRO A 9 -4.30 17.65 -25.05
N ILE A 10 -3.16 16.98 -25.21
CA ILE A 10 -2.45 16.20 -24.19
C ILE A 10 -2.02 17.16 -23.07
N ASN A 11 -2.52 16.91 -21.87
CA ASN A 11 -2.22 17.69 -20.67
C ASN A 11 -0.78 17.39 -20.24
N THR A 12 0.14 18.32 -20.49
CA THR A 12 1.54 18.21 -20.04
C THR A 12 1.63 18.68 -18.58
N TYR A 13 1.70 17.74 -17.65
CA TYR A 13 1.99 18.06 -16.26
C TYR A 13 3.49 18.35 -16.08
N THR A 14 3.76 19.60 -15.70
CA THR A 14 5.05 20.14 -15.32
C THR A 14 5.66 19.36 -14.16
N THR A 15 6.74 18.63 -14.40
CA THR A 15 7.56 18.01 -13.37
C THR A 15 8.38 19.11 -12.68
N ALA A 16 8.01 19.46 -11.45
CA ALA A 16 8.88 20.27 -10.60
C ALA A 16 10.08 19.40 -10.19
N LYS A 17 11.28 19.78 -10.66
CA LYS A 17 12.54 19.27 -10.12
C LYS A 17 12.70 19.79 -8.70
N ILE A 18 12.57 18.91 -7.71
CA ILE A 18 13.02 19.19 -6.35
C ILE A 18 14.50 18.82 -6.32
N GLU A 19 15.36 19.82 -6.43
CA GLU A 19 16.79 19.67 -6.17
C GLU A 19 16.98 19.64 -4.65
N LEU A 20 17.07 18.42 -4.10
CA LEU A 20 17.49 18.17 -2.73
C LEU A 20 19.02 18.19 -2.69
N GLU A 21 19.60 19.34 -2.37
CA GLU A 21 20.98 19.43 -1.89
C GLU A 21 21.08 18.76 -0.53
N SER A 22 21.47 17.49 -0.51
CA SER A 22 21.90 16.79 0.71
C SER A 22 23.41 16.59 0.65
N ASP A 23 24.13 17.47 1.34
CA ASP A 23 25.60 17.50 1.43
C ASP A 23 26.12 16.42 2.40
N SER A 24 25.80 15.16 2.10
CA SER A 24 26.31 13.99 2.80
C SER A 24 26.31 12.83 1.82
N LYS A 25 27.44 12.68 1.10
CA LYS A 25 27.71 11.51 0.27
C LYS A 25 27.42 10.24 1.08
N PRO A 26 26.39 9.43 0.74
CA PRO A 26 26.37 8.07 1.22
C PRO A 26 27.63 7.41 0.65
N GLN A 27 28.47 6.87 1.54
CA GLN A 27 29.54 5.99 1.10
C GLN A 27 28.86 4.85 0.35
N LEU A 28 28.95 4.90 -0.99
CA LEU A 28 28.55 3.84 -1.87
C LEU A 28 29.53 2.69 -1.59
N VAL A 29 29.20 1.87 -0.59
CA VAL A 29 29.86 0.58 -0.41
C VAL A 29 29.46 -0.21 -1.63
N THR A 30 30.35 -0.25 -2.61
CA THR A 30 30.29 -1.20 -3.73
C THR A 30 30.44 -2.60 -3.12
N LEU A 31 29.32 -3.15 -2.66
CA LEU A 31 29.16 -4.56 -2.36
C LEU A 31 29.20 -5.29 -3.71
N GLU A 32 30.41 -5.52 -4.20
CA GLU A 32 30.67 -6.43 -5.30
C GLU A 32 30.03 -7.78 -4.99
N ASN A 33 29.00 -8.14 -5.77
CA ASN A 33 28.55 -9.51 -6.06
C ASN A 33 28.64 -10.56 -4.93
N MET A 34 28.30 -10.20 -3.69
CA MET A 34 28.00 -11.23 -2.70
C MET A 34 26.58 -11.74 -2.97
N PRO A 35 26.40 -13.05 -3.23
CA PRO A 35 25.06 -13.61 -3.29
C PRO A 35 24.39 -13.32 -1.96
N ARG A 36 23.27 -12.58 -1.96
CA ARG A 36 22.47 -12.33 -0.77
C ARG A 36 22.02 -13.69 -0.23
N ARG A 37 22.72 -14.20 0.78
CA ARG A 37 22.36 -15.42 1.48
C ARG A 37 21.82 -15.00 2.83
N VAL A 38 20.51 -15.12 2.98
CA VAL A 38 19.88 -15.08 4.29
C VAL A 38 20.27 -16.39 4.97
N GLN A 39 21.20 -16.33 5.91
CA GLN A 39 21.57 -17.47 6.73
C GLN A 39 20.81 -17.34 8.06
N PHE A 40 19.81 -18.19 8.23
CA PHE A 40 19.08 -18.25 9.48
C PHE A 40 19.99 -18.86 10.58
N SER A 41 19.94 -18.33 11.80
CA SER A 41 20.74 -18.82 12.93
C SER A 41 20.38 -20.28 13.23
N GLY A 42 21.34 -21.20 13.24
CA GLY A 42 21.11 -22.65 13.38
C GLY A 42 20.39 -23.13 14.66
N GLU A 43 20.03 -22.22 15.55
CA GLU A 43 19.18 -22.45 16.72
C GLU A 43 17.74 -22.05 16.41
N HIS A 44 17.05 -22.86 15.60
CA HIS A 44 15.61 -22.68 15.37
C HIS A 44 14.82 -23.45 16.42
N LYS A 45 14.21 -22.71 17.35
CA LYS A 45 13.07 -23.23 18.11
C LYS A 45 11.84 -23.11 17.21
N ILE A 46 11.35 -24.25 16.75
CA ILE A 46 10.07 -24.33 16.06
C ILE A 46 8.99 -24.26 17.14
N HIS A 47 8.22 -23.19 17.13
CA HIS A 47 7.02 -23.08 17.94
C HIS A 47 5.84 -23.40 17.02
N GLU A 48 5.13 -24.48 17.33
CA GLU A 48 3.88 -24.79 16.66
C GLU A 48 2.83 -23.80 17.13
N ILE A 49 2.24 -23.07 16.19
CA ILE A 49 1.13 -22.15 16.47
C ILE A 49 -0.14 -22.97 16.25
N PRO A 50 -0.94 -23.24 17.30
CA PRO A 50 -2.16 -24.02 17.16
C PRO A 50 -3.12 -23.35 16.18
N HIS A 51 -3.72 -24.12 15.29
CA HIS A 51 -4.79 -23.65 14.42
C HIS A 51 -6.06 -23.43 15.25
N ILE A 52 -6.98 -22.57 14.80
CA ILE A 52 -8.25 -22.35 15.52
C ILE A 52 -9.07 -23.66 15.65
N ASP A 53 -8.93 -24.56 14.68
CA ASP A 53 -9.58 -25.88 14.68
C ASP A 53 -8.96 -26.85 15.72
N ASP A 54 -7.77 -26.53 16.24
CA ASP A 54 -7.11 -27.31 17.29
C ASP A 54 -7.54 -26.86 18.71
N LEU A 55 -8.31 -25.78 18.82
CA LEU A 55 -8.78 -25.21 20.08
C LEU A 55 -10.22 -25.67 20.39
N SER A 56 -10.50 -25.90 21.68
CA SER A 56 -11.88 -26.08 22.14
C SER A 56 -12.68 -24.77 22.07
N ASP A 57 -14.01 -24.86 22.00
CA ASP A 57 -14.89 -23.69 22.00
C ASP A 57 -14.66 -22.81 23.24
N GLU A 58 -14.37 -23.42 24.41
CA GLU A 58 -14.06 -22.69 25.64
C GLU A 58 -12.71 -21.95 25.57
N GLU A 59 -11.70 -22.53 24.91
CA GLU A 59 -10.40 -21.87 24.67
C GLU A 59 -10.55 -20.74 23.65
N ILE A 60 -11.37 -20.95 22.60
CA ILE A 60 -11.70 -19.91 21.63
C ILE A 60 -12.40 -18.76 22.33
N GLU A 61 -13.41 -19.01 23.17
CA GLU A 61 -14.13 -17.93 23.87
C GLU A 61 -13.25 -17.18 24.89
N GLN A 62 -12.22 -17.80 25.45
CA GLN A 62 -11.25 -17.14 26.33
C GLN A 62 -10.23 -16.29 25.58
N VAL A 63 -9.81 -16.72 24.39
CA VAL A 63 -8.80 -16.02 23.58
C VAL A 63 -9.44 -14.97 22.66
N TRP A 64 -10.64 -15.26 22.18
CA TRP A 64 -11.35 -14.43 21.23
C TRP A 64 -12.12 -13.32 21.93
N MET A 65 -12.17 -12.18 21.27
CA MET A 65 -12.92 -11.04 21.77
C MET A 65 -14.43 -11.35 21.77
N SER A 66 -15.15 -10.92 22.80
CA SER A 66 -16.59 -11.09 22.78
C SER A 66 -17.21 -10.35 21.58
N PRO A 67 -18.34 -10.84 21.02
CA PRO A 67 -19.01 -10.15 19.92
C PRO A 67 -19.39 -8.70 20.24
N ASP A 68 -19.64 -8.39 21.52
CA ASP A 68 -19.99 -7.04 21.96
C ASP A 68 -18.77 -6.14 22.07
N ASP A 69 -17.64 -6.63 22.59
CA ASP A 69 -16.37 -5.91 22.56
C ASP A 69 -15.98 -5.58 21.12
N PHE A 70 -16.13 -6.55 20.20
CA PHE A 70 -15.84 -6.33 18.79
C PHE A 70 -16.75 -5.24 18.18
N LYS A 71 -18.05 -5.24 18.49
CA LYS A 71 -18.96 -4.17 18.06
C LYS A 71 -18.56 -2.82 18.63
N ASP A 72 -18.11 -2.77 19.88
CA ASP A 72 -17.75 -1.53 20.55
C ASP A 72 -16.46 -0.96 19.99
N ILE A 73 -15.44 -1.80 19.73
CA ILE A 73 -14.24 -1.41 18.99
C ILE A 73 -14.62 -0.87 17.61
N ARG A 74 -15.49 -1.57 16.86
CA ARG A 74 -15.92 -1.08 15.54
C ARG A 74 -16.62 0.27 15.61
N ARG A 75 -17.49 0.48 16.60
CA ARG A 75 -18.17 1.77 16.82
C ARG A 75 -17.16 2.87 17.15
N GLU A 76 -16.16 2.57 17.96
CA GLU A 76 -15.12 3.54 18.30
C GLU A 76 -14.24 3.90 17.10
N CYS A 77 -13.80 2.90 16.32
CA CYS A 77 -13.10 3.13 15.06
C CYS A 77 -13.91 4.01 14.10
N GLN A 78 -15.22 3.77 13.98
CA GLN A 78 -16.10 4.59 13.16
C GLN A 78 -16.18 6.04 13.62
N LYS A 79 -16.25 6.29 14.93
CA LYS A 79 -16.22 7.66 15.47
C LYS A 79 -14.91 8.36 15.14
N ILE A 80 -13.78 7.66 15.32
CA ILE A 80 -12.45 8.18 14.98
C ILE A 80 -12.42 8.56 13.50
N ILE A 81 -12.85 7.67 12.60
CA ILE A 81 -12.93 7.95 11.16
C ILE A 81 -13.78 9.19 10.87
N MET A 82 -14.96 9.30 11.47
CA MET A 82 -15.82 10.48 11.29
C MET A 82 -15.15 11.77 11.75
N ILE A 83 -14.47 11.76 12.90
CA ILE A 83 -13.75 12.93 13.42
C ILE A 83 -12.66 13.34 12.42
N ILE A 84 -11.89 12.39 11.90
CA ILE A 84 -10.80 12.64 10.94
C ILE A 84 -11.34 13.24 9.64
N GLU A 85 -12.45 12.71 9.13
CA GLU A 85 -13.04 13.18 7.88
C GLU A 85 -13.59 14.60 7.98
N HIS A 86 -14.05 15.01 9.17
CA HIS A 86 -14.57 16.34 9.42
C HIS A 86 -13.49 17.35 9.81
N ASP A 87 -12.53 16.96 10.64
CA ASP A 87 -11.44 17.82 11.11
C ASP A 87 -10.20 17.01 11.53
N SER A 88 -9.23 16.92 10.62
CA SER A 88 -7.96 16.24 10.86
C SER A 88 -7.06 16.93 11.89
N SER A 89 -7.32 18.20 12.23
CA SER A 89 -6.53 18.92 13.24
C SER A 89 -6.78 18.44 14.66
N LEU A 90 -7.96 17.83 14.91
CA LEU A 90 -8.31 17.25 16.22
C LEU A 90 -7.45 16.04 16.60
N LEU A 91 -6.70 15.48 15.63
CA LEU A 91 -5.77 14.37 15.86
C LEU A 91 -4.39 14.83 16.33
N GLU A 92 -4.02 16.09 16.08
CA GLU A 92 -2.73 16.61 16.51
C GLU A 92 -2.68 16.64 18.04
N GLY A 93 -1.92 15.69 18.61
CA GLY A 93 -1.74 15.54 20.06
C GLY A 93 -2.55 14.43 20.73
N MET A 94 -3.47 13.76 20.02
CA MET A 94 -4.20 12.62 20.60
C MET A 94 -3.41 11.31 20.58
N GLY A 95 -2.28 11.25 19.85
CA GLY A 95 -1.46 10.04 19.74
C GLY A 95 -2.19 8.86 19.07
N ILE A 96 -3.24 9.13 18.30
CA ILE A 96 -4.02 8.12 17.60
C ILE A 96 -3.24 7.68 16.36
N GLU A 97 -2.86 6.41 16.32
CA GLU A 97 -2.28 5.79 15.13
C GLU A 97 -3.39 5.54 14.11
N LEU A 98 -3.23 6.11 12.90
CA LEU A 98 -4.24 6.00 11.86
C LEU A 98 -4.07 4.78 10.97
N ARG A 99 -2.91 4.12 11.02
CA ARG A 99 -2.60 2.99 10.14
C ARG A 99 -3.64 1.87 10.24
N GLY A 100 -4.07 1.39 9.08
CA GLY A 100 -5.15 0.43 8.94
C GLY A 100 -6.55 1.06 8.95
N LEU A 101 -6.74 2.24 9.55
CA LEU A 101 -8.04 2.95 9.53
C LEU A 101 -8.21 3.79 8.26
N GLU A 102 -7.11 4.17 7.58
CA GLU A 102 -7.16 4.95 6.35
C GLU A 102 -8.04 4.28 5.29
N HIS A 103 -8.03 2.95 5.20
CA HIS A 103 -8.83 2.20 4.22
C HIS A 103 -10.34 2.37 4.39
N HIS A 104 -10.79 2.73 5.60
CA HIS A 104 -12.19 2.97 5.87
C HIS A 104 -12.61 4.41 5.55
N MET A 105 -11.66 5.33 5.40
CA MET A 105 -11.93 6.71 5.00
C MET A 105 -12.42 6.77 3.55
N VAL A 106 -13.48 7.55 3.31
CA VAL A 106 -14.09 7.76 2.00
C VAL A 106 -13.08 8.28 0.98
N LYS A 107 -12.21 9.21 1.39
CA LYS A 107 -11.17 9.77 0.51
C LYS A 107 -10.18 8.70 0.03
N GLN A 108 -9.69 7.87 0.95
CA GLN A 108 -8.76 6.79 0.65
C GLN A 108 -9.43 5.73 -0.22
N ARG A 109 -10.68 5.36 0.11
CA ARG A 109 -11.46 4.38 -0.65
C ARG A 109 -11.66 4.82 -2.09
N LYS A 110 -12.13 6.06 -2.31
CA LYS A 110 -12.28 6.62 -3.67
C LYS A 110 -10.97 6.65 -4.44
N HIS A 111 -9.86 6.94 -3.77
CA HIS A 111 -8.54 6.92 -4.40
C HIS A 111 -8.14 5.49 -4.83
N ILE A 112 -8.35 4.49 -3.97
CA ILE A 112 -8.08 3.09 -4.29
C ILE A 112 -9.00 2.60 -5.43
N GLU A 113 -10.29 2.90 -5.36
CA GLU A 113 -11.27 2.57 -6.40
C GLU A 113 -10.85 3.16 -7.75
N GLY A 114 -10.43 4.43 -7.79
CA GLY A 114 -9.95 5.06 -9.03
C GLY A 114 -8.67 4.43 -9.59
N ILE A 115 -7.75 3.97 -8.73
CA ILE A 115 -6.56 3.22 -9.17
C ILE A 115 -6.96 1.85 -9.73
N GLN A 116 -7.89 1.16 -9.07
CA GLN A 116 -8.38 -0.15 -9.51
C GLN A 116 -9.07 -0.04 -10.87
N GLU A 117 -9.97 0.94 -11.03
CA GLU A 117 -10.64 1.22 -12.30
C GLU A 117 -9.62 1.49 -13.41
N LEU A 118 -8.64 2.37 -13.17
CA LEU A 118 -7.58 2.65 -14.13
C LEU A 118 -6.78 1.39 -14.50
N LEU A 119 -6.46 0.54 -13.53
CA LEU A 119 -5.74 -0.70 -13.77
C LEU A 119 -6.56 -1.67 -14.63
N TYR A 120 -7.82 -1.90 -14.27
CA TYR A 120 -8.71 -2.79 -15.02
C TYR A 120 -8.94 -2.30 -16.44
N ASP A 121 -9.24 -1.01 -16.62
CA ASP A 121 -9.41 -0.40 -17.94
C ASP A 121 -8.14 -0.53 -18.81
N THR A 122 -6.96 -0.38 -18.19
CA THR A 122 -5.69 -0.50 -18.90
C THR A 122 -5.43 -1.93 -19.34
N VAL A 123 -5.65 -2.90 -18.43
CA VAL A 123 -5.50 -4.33 -18.73
C VAL A 123 -6.47 -4.72 -19.85
N ASP A 124 -7.73 -4.34 -19.74
CA ASP A 124 -8.77 -4.64 -20.73
C ASP A 124 -8.41 -4.12 -22.12
N ARG A 125 -7.97 -2.86 -22.21
CA ARG A 125 -7.50 -2.27 -23.48
C ARG A 125 -6.27 -2.98 -24.06
N LEU A 126 -5.30 -3.35 -23.22
CA LEU A 126 -4.11 -4.08 -23.68
C LEU A 126 -4.47 -5.48 -24.18
N MET A 127 -5.39 -6.16 -23.51
CA MET A 127 -5.89 -7.47 -23.94
C MET A 127 -6.66 -7.36 -25.26
N CYS A 128 -7.53 -6.36 -25.42
CA CYS A 128 -8.20 -6.11 -26.70
C CYS A 128 -7.21 -5.83 -27.83
N PHE A 129 -6.17 -5.02 -27.57
CA PHE A 129 -5.11 -4.74 -28.53
C PHE A 129 -4.32 -6.00 -28.92
N HIS A 130 -4.00 -6.86 -27.96
CA HIS A 130 -3.39 -8.15 -28.21
C HIS A 130 -4.27 -9.00 -29.14
N ASP A 131 -5.57 -9.08 -28.86
CA ASP A 131 -6.50 -9.90 -29.65
C ASP A 131 -6.65 -9.38 -31.09
N GLU A 132 -6.62 -8.06 -31.29
CA GLU A 132 -6.70 -7.44 -32.62
C GLU A 132 -5.41 -7.56 -33.43
N THR A 133 -4.24 -7.49 -32.79
CA THR A 133 -2.94 -7.39 -33.48
C THR A 133 -2.08 -8.65 -33.39
N SER A 134 -2.44 -9.60 -32.53
CA SER A 134 -1.63 -10.77 -32.14
C SER A 134 -0.20 -10.40 -31.70
N MET A 135 0.00 -9.16 -31.23
CA MET A 135 1.28 -8.72 -30.67
C MET A 135 1.35 -9.09 -29.20
N ASP A 136 2.51 -9.58 -28.75
CA ASP A 136 2.77 -9.78 -27.32
C ASP A 136 2.77 -8.43 -26.58
N VAL A 137 1.93 -8.35 -25.54
CA VAL A 137 1.74 -7.16 -24.70
C VAL A 137 2.35 -7.33 -23.30
N GLY A 138 3.05 -8.44 -23.03
CA GLY A 138 3.59 -8.75 -21.69
C GLY A 138 4.46 -7.64 -21.12
N ASP A 139 5.42 -7.13 -21.91
CA ASP A 139 6.31 -6.04 -21.49
C ASP A 139 5.54 -4.73 -21.25
N MET A 140 4.56 -4.42 -22.09
CA MET A 140 3.72 -3.21 -21.93
C MET A 140 2.88 -3.29 -20.66
N LEU A 141 2.30 -4.46 -20.39
CA LEU A 141 1.51 -4.70 -19.19
C LEU A 141 2.40 -4.58 -17.93
N ALA A 142 3.60 -5.16 -17.96
CA ALA A 142 4.55 -5.05 -16.86
C ALA A 142 4.94 -3.59 -16.58
N GLU A 143 5.26 -2.82 -17.63
CA GLU A 143 5.59 -1.39 -17.51
C GLU A 143 4.43 -0.58 -16.93
N MET A 144 3.19 -0.85 -17.38
CA MET A 144 2.00 -0.16 -16.88
C MET A 144 1.71 -0.50 -15.41
N CYS A 145 1.78 -1.78 -15.03
CA CYS A 145 1.65 -2.20 -13.65
C CYS A 145 2.70 -1.54 -12.75
N GLN A 146 3.97 -1.51 -13.19
CA GLN A 146 5.05 -0.86 -12.47
C GLN A 146 4.84 0.65 -12.31
N LYS A 147 4.35 1.33 -13.35
CA LYS A 147 4.01 2.75 -13.27
C LYS A 147 2.90 3.01 -12.26
N ILE A 148 1.83 2.21 -12.28
CA ILE A 148 0.71 2.34 -11.34
C ILE A 148 1.16 2.03 -9.90
N SER A 149 2.01 1.00 -9.69
CA SER A 149 2.47 0.60 -8.35
C SER A 149 3.55 1.52 -7.76
N SER A 150 4.33 2.22 -8.59
CA SER A 150 5.51 2.99 -8.19
C SER A 150 5.28 3.95 -7.01
N ARG A 151 4.14 4.64 -7.00
CA ARG A 151 3.77 5.55 -5.91
C ARG A 151 3.53 4.82 -4.59
N SER A 152 2.83 3.69 -4.65
CA SER A 152 2.55 2.87 -3.47
C SER A 152 3.83 2.27 -2.91
N GLU A 153 4.76 1.83 -3.77
CA GLU A 153 6.08 1.34 -3.38
C GLU A 153 6.91 2.42 -2.67
N ALA A 154 6.93 3.64 -3.22
CA ALA A 154 7.63 4.77 -2.61
C ALA A 154 7.06 5.11 -1.23
N LEU A 155 5.72 5.13 -1.11
CA LEU A 155 5.05 5.38 0.17
C LEU A 155 5.35 4.29 1.20
N ALA A 156 5.25 3.02 0.81
CA ALA A 156 5.54 1.89 1.69
C ALA A 156 6.99 1.92 2.19
N ARG A 157 7.94 2.28 1.32
CA ARG A 157 9.34 2.45 1.71
C ARG A 157 9.52 3.59 2.71
N GLN A 158 8.88 4.73 2.48
CA GLN A 158 8.94 5.86 3.40
C GLN A 158 8.40 5.49 4.79
N ILE A 159 7.25 4.82 4.84
CA ILE A 159 6.64 4.34 6.08
C ILE A 159 7.59 3.37 6.79
N GLY A 160 8.18 2.41 6.07
CA GLY A 160 9.13 1.46 6.67
C GLY A 160 10.38 2.13 7.27
N ILE A 161 10.90 3.19 6.65
CA ILE A 161 12.01 3.98 7.20
C ILE A 161 11.56 4.70 8.49
N GLN A 162 10.37 5.30 8.49
CA GLN A 162 9.84 5.96 9.69
C GLN A 162 9.68 4.97 10.85
N ASP A 163 9.22 3.75 10.57
CA ASP A 163 9.08 2.70 11.59
C ASP A 163 10.41 2.29 12.18
N GLU A 164 11.42 2.13 11.35
CA GLU A 164 12.79 1.84 11.80
C GLU A 164 13.32 2.96 12.70
N GLU A 165 13.06 4.22 12.36
CA GLU A 165 13.46 5.37 13.18
C GLU A 165 12.71 5.47 14.50
N ILE A 166 11.41 5.17 14.53
CA ILE A 166 10.61 5.15 15.74
C ILE A 166 11.07 4.01 16.66
N ALA A 167 11.28 2.81 16.11
CA ALA A 167 11.73 1.65 16.87
C ALA A 167 13.10 1.87 17.53
N LYS A 168 14.01 2.63 16.89
CA LYS A 168 15.31 2.98 17.48
C LYS A 168 15.24 3.96 18.66
N LYS A 169 14.11 4.66 18.83
CA LYS A 169 13.90 5.65 19.91
C LYS A 169 13.21 5.06 21.14
N LEU A 170 12.73 3.82 21.04
CA LEU A 170 12.13 3.04 22.14
C LEU A 170 13.19 2.20 22.85
#